data_AF-A0A0P0RIG5-F1
#
_entry.id   AF-A0A0P0RIG5-F1
#
_cell.length_a   1.000
_cell.length_b   1.000
_cell.length_c   1.000
_cell.angle_alpha   90.00
_cell.angle_beta   90.00
_cell.angle_gamma   90.00
#
_symmetry.space_group_name_H-M   'P 1'
#
loop_
_entity.id
_entity.type
_entity.pdbx_description
1 polymer ?
#
loop_
_entity_poly.entity_id
_entity_poly.type
_entity_poly.pdbx_seq_one_letter_code
_entity_poly.pdbx_strand_id
1 'polypeptide(L)'
;MNYELFFTFPRRVAIAEIQSFFSNRQNYLVGGAVQYRNVNTGVNFRFVISSERLSRCVSWVGFTMSYLRPHIFALEAEPEVREFVERFEAQVRDPQAQGIGVSLYSRSRFLSSWNMGNETAYESLLHADLRAQKFYAIPQGALERAWRWNLTAPDIEGLVEDEIAVPRILLIAVNGLLRTAMVWPDGIPTLIPEVDVVLGVRDELAPLIADGKKRPDRCLIKQSQLDDLLPPLEDMGFSLRVRSVGCGEPQARMQKFLRSLASSSDSIVRVALDNVVSHEMVCRILEGL
;
A
#
# COMPACT_ATOMS: atom_id res chain seq x y z
N MET A 1 8.50 -14.94 -9.89
CA MET A 1 9.92 -14.67 -9.59
C MET A 1 10.00 -13.92 -8.28
N ASN A 2 10.99 -14.21 -7.43
CA ASN A 2 11.12 -13.59 -6.12
C ASN A 2 12.53 -13.01 -5.94
N TYR A 3 12.60 -11.92 -5.19
CA TYR A 3 13.81 -11.46 -4.54
C TYR A 3 14.04 -12.26 -3.26
N GLU A 4 15.28 -12.61 -2.98
CA GLU A 4 15.66 -13.45 -1.85
C GLU A 4 16.91 -12.90 -1.18
N LEU A 5 16.94 -12.88 0.14
CA LEU A 5 18.13 -12.58 0.92
C LEU A 5 18.39 -13.71 1.89
N PHE A 6 19.67 -14.00 2.16
CA PHE A 6 20.06 -14.95 3.18
C PHE A 6 20.82 -14.24 4.28
N PHE A 7 20.26 -14.25 5.49
CA PHE A 7 20.87 -13.72 6.69
C PHE A 7 21.63 -14.84 7.39
N THR A 8 22.96 -14.75 7.44
CA THR A 8 23.80 -15.73 8.15
C THR A 8 24.26 -15.16 9.48
N PHE A 9 24.19 -15.97 10.53
CA PHE A 9 24.53 -15.53 11.89
C PHE A 9 25.96 -15.95 12.27
N PRO A 10 26.74 -15.09 12.94
CA PRO A 10 28.07 -15.45 13.46
C PRO A 10 28.01 -16.61 14.47
N ARG A 11 26.91 -16.71 15.22
CA ARG A 11 26.61 -17.79 16.16
C ARG A 11 25.21 -18.30 15.89
N ARG A 12 24.95 -19.59 16.12
CA ARG A 12 23.61 -20.16 15.93
C ARG A 12 22.62 -19.45 16.87
N VAL A 13 21.48 -19.03 16.33
CA VAL A 13 20.42 -18.31 17.05
C VAL A 13 19.27 -19.27 17.37
N ALA A 14 18.69 -19.17 18.56
CA ALA A 14 17.54 -20.00 18.92
C ALA A 14 16.31 -19.62 18.08
N ILE A 15 15.60 -20.62 17.55
CA ILE A 15 14.38 -20.38 16.74
C ILE A 15 13.35 -19.60 17.55
N ALA A 16 13.21 -19.92 18.84
CA ALA A 16 12.29 -19.23 19.74
C ALA A 16 12.61 -17.73 19.90
N GLU A 17 13.89 -17.34 19.82
CA GLU A 17 14.29 -15.93 19.88
C GLU A 17 13.86 -15.18 18.62
N ILE A 18 14.07 -15.78 17.44
CA ILE A 18 13.62 -15.22 16.16
C ILE A 18 12.10 -15.11 16.14
N GLN A 19 11.39 -16.15 16.57
CA GLN A 19 9.92 -16.13 16.65
C GLN A 19 9.42 -15.05 17.62
N SER A 20 10.04 -14.93 18.79
CA SER A 20 9.71 -13.89 19.77
C SER A 20 9.93 -12.48 19.21
N PHE A 21 11.02 -12.26 18.47
CA PHE A 21 11.28 -10.98 17.80
C PHE A 21 10.11 -10.55 16.90
N PHE A 22 9.58 -11.47 16.08
CA PHE A 22 8.46 -11.17 15.18
C PHE A 22 7.10 -11.13 15.87
N SER A 23 6.84 -11.99 16.86
CA SER A 23 5.56 -12.04 17.57
C SER A 23 5.21 -10.76 18.31
N ASN A 24 6.21 -9.94 18.67
CA ASN A 24 6.01 -8.67 19.36
C ASN A 24 5.79 -7.48 18.40
N ARG A 25 5.76 -7.71 17.09
CA ARG A 25 5.63 -6.67 16.07
C ARG A 25 4.27 -6.75 15.39
N GLN A 26 3.76 -5.59 15.00
CA GLN A 26 2.55 -5.50 14.18
C GLN A 26 2.76 -6.14 12.81
N ASN A 27 1.67 -6.56 12.17
CA ASN A 27 1.63 -7.12 10.81
C ASN A 27 2.32 -8.48 10.61
N TYR A 28 2.82 -9.13 11.66
CA TYR A 28 3.43 -10.46 11.57
C TYR A 28 2.48 -11.58 12.01
N LEU A 29 2.48 -12.66 11.21
CA LEU A 29 1.95 -13.96 11.57
C LEU A 29 3.10 -14.96 11.68
N VAL A 30 3.34 -15.46 12.89
CA VAL A 30 4.43 -16.40 13.19
C VAL A 30 3.91 -17.83 13.15
N GLY A 31 4.49 -18.66 12.27
CA GLY A 31 4.17 -20.09 12.15
C GLY A 31 5.35 -20.88 11.58
N GLY A 32 5.09 -21.84 10.67
CA GLY A 32 6.15 -22.57 9.94
C GLY A 32 7.04 -21.68 9.07
N ALA A 33 6.55 -20.48 8.72
CA ALA A 33 7.32 -19.34 8.26
C ALA A 33 6.79 -18.08 8.97
N VAL A 34 7.56 -17.00 8.96
CA VAL A 34 7.14 -15.71 9.50
C VAL A 34 6.63 -14.87 8.34
N GLN A 35 5.34 -14.55 8.32
CA GLN A 35 4.70 -13.80 7.25
C GLN A 35 4.44 -12.37 7.69
N TYR A 36 4.88 -11.40 6.90
CA TYR A 36 4.48 -10.00 7.04
C TYR A 36 3.30 -9.72 6.10
N ARG A 37 2.26 -9.07 6.63
CA ARG A 37 1.15 -8.54 5.84
C ARG A 37 0.61 -7.28 6.50
N ASN A 38 0.80 -6.15 5.84
CA ASN A 38 0.14 -4.91 6.21
C ASN A 38 -1.17 -4.76 5.42
N VAL A 39 -2.30 -4.85 6.12
CA VAL A 39 -3.63 -4.76 5.49
C VAL A 39 -3.98 -3.34 5.03
N ASN A 40 -3.28 -2.32 5.53
CA ASN A 40 -3.52 -0.94 5.18
C ASN A 40 -2.81 -0.55 3.88
N THR A 41 -1.58 -1.03 3.69
CA THR A 41 -0.78 -0.75 2.50
C THR A 41 -0.90 -1.84 1.43
N GLY A 42 -1.25 -3.07 1.81
CA GLY A 42 -1.27 -4.24 0.93
C GLY A 42 0.09 -4.91 0.75
N VAL A 43 1.15 -4.38 1.37
CA VAL A 43 2.50 -4.95 1.28
C VAL A 43 2.61 -6.24 2.06
N ASN A 44 3.33 -7.20 1.48
CA ASN A 44 3.58 -8.49 2.09
C ASN A 44 4.93 -9.08 1.64
N PHE A 45 5.55 -9.83 2.52
CA PHE A 45 6.80 -10.59 2.33
C PHE A 45 6.91 -11.62 3.45
N ARG A 46 7.96 -12.45 3.46
CA ARG A 46 8.15 -13.44 4.54
C ARG A 46 9.60 -13.71 4.85
N PHE A 47 9.84 -14.13 6.09
CA PHE A 47 11.09 -14.73 6.53
C PHE A 47 10.91 -16.25 6.67
N VAL A 48 11.87 -17.00 6.13
CA VAL A 48 11.92 -18.46 6.15
C VAL A 48 13.01 -18.90 7.11
N ILE A 49 12.60 -19.45 8.24
CA ILE A 49 13.53 -19.97 9.26
C ILE A 49 14.02 -21.35 8.80
N SER A 50 15.32 -21.50 8.60
CA SER A 50 15.94 -22.76 8.19
C SER A 50 15.91 -23.78 9.33
N SER A 51 14.81 -24.50 9.53
CA SER A 51 14.77 -25.57 10.53
C SER A 51 15.27 -26.89 9.94
N GLU A 52 16.44 -27.34 10.41
CA GLU A 52 16.75 -28.78 10.38
C GLU A 52 15.89 -29.44 11.46
N ARG A 53 15.15 -30.50 11.13
CA ARG A 53 14.06 -31.10 11.95
C ARG A 53 14.41 -31.42 13.42
N LEU A 54 15.69 -31.44 13.79
CA LEU A 54 16.19 -31.76 15.13
C LEU A 54 16.89 -30.59 15.84
N SER A 55 17.15 -29.48 15.16
CA SER A 55 17.87 -28.34 15.74
C SER A 55 16.90 -27.28 16.26
N ARG A 56 17.07 -26.86 17.52
CA ARG A 56 16.37 -25.70 18.10
C ARG A 56 17.02 -24.37 17.75
N CYS A 57 18.15 -24.41 17.05
CA CYS A 57 18.90 -23.23 16.63
C CYS A 57 19.15 -23.25 15.11
N VAL A 58 19.33 -22.09 14.53
CA VAL A 58 19.57 -21.91 13.09
C VAL A 58 20.86 -21.12 12.85
N SER A 59 21.52 -21.41 11.74
CA SER A 59 22.69 -20.66 11.27
C SER A 59 22.32 -19.57 10.25
N TRP A 60 21.10 -19.63 9.69
CA TRP A 60 20.62 -18.63 8.75
C TRP A 60 19.08 -18.54 8.70
N VAL A 61 18.59 -17.41 8.19
CA VAL A 61 17.19 -17.14 7.86
C VAL A 61 17.12 -16.56 6.46
N GLY A 62 16.16 -17.02 5.66
CA GLY A 62 15.87 -16.43 4.34
C GLY A 62 14.84 -15.31 4.46
N PHE A 63 14.94 -14.28 3.64
CA PHE A 63 13.86 -13.34 3.36
C PHE A 63 13.44 -13.48 1.91
N THR A 64 12.15 -13.38 1.63
CA THR A 64 11.64 -13.44 0.27
C THR A 64 10.48 -12.49 0.06
N MET A 65 10.53 -11.82 -1.08
CA MET A 65 9.54 -10.85 -1.54
C MET A 65 9.35 -11.01 -3.04
N SER A 66 8.10 -11.04 -3.52
CA SER A 66 7.84 -11.22 -4.94
C SER A 66 8.26 -10.00 -5.76
N TYR A 67 8.77 -10.25 -6.97
CA TYR A 67 8.88 -9.23 -8.01
C TYR A 67 7.52 -8.96 -8.66
N LEU A 68 7.50 -8.06 -9.64
CA LEU A 68 6.29 -7.53 -10.27
C LEU A 68 5.41 -6.90 -9.20
N ARG A 69 6.03 -6.06 -8.38
CA ARG A 69 5.39 -5.27 -7.35
C ARG A 69 5.81 -3.81 -7.49
N PRO A 70 4.99 -2.85 -7.07
CA PRO A 70 5.43 -1.46 -7.03
C PRO A 70 6.56 -1.26 -6.01
N HIS A 71 7.38 -0.25 -6.23
CA HIS A 71 8.59 0.03 -5.43
C HIS A 71 8.35 0.28 -3.94
N ILE A 72 7.12 0.65 -3.56
CA ILE A 72 6.72 0.80 -2.16
C ILE A 72 6.87 -0.50 -1.35
N PHE A 73 6.86 -1.68 -1.99
CA PHE A 73 7.14 -2.95 -1.31
C PHE A 73 8.54 -2.96 -0.70
N ALA A 74 9.54 -2.51 -1.45
CA ALA A 74 10.89 -2.40 -0.92
C ALA A 74 10.99 -1.30 0.13
N LEU A 75 10.29 -0.17 -0.04
CA LEU A 75 10.30 0.91 0.95
C LEU A 75 9.74 0.47 2.32
N GLU A 76 8.69 -0.36 2.32
CA GLU A 76 8.08 -0.87 3.55
C GLU A 76 8.84 -2.07 4.13
N ALA A 77 9.44 -2.91 3.29
CA ALA A 77 10.26 -4.04 3.76
C ALA A 77 11.62 -3.61 4.34
N GLU A 78 12.21 -2.53 3.85
CA GLU A 78 13.52 -2.05 4.25
C GLU A 78 13.70 -1.86 5.77
N PRO A 79 12.81 -1.15 6.50
CA PRO A 79 12.97 -1.01 7.95
C PRO A 79 12.90 -2.35 8.67
N GLU A 80 12.09 -3.29 8.20
CA GLU A 80 11.97 -4.64 8.78
C GLU A 80 13.23 -5.49 8.56
N VAL A 81 13.82 -5.41 7.35
CA VAL A 81 15.08 -6.08 7.05
C VAL A 81 16.22 -5.48 7.85
N ARG A 82 16.30 -4.14 7.92
CA ARG A 82 17.33 -3.43 8.69
C ARG A 82 17.30 -3.83 10.16
N GLU A 83 16.12 -3.76 10.78
CA GLU A 83 15.98 -4.06 12.21
C GLU A 83 16.28 -5.52 12.52
N PHE A 84 15.90 -6.44 11.61
CA PHE A 84 16.29 -7.85 11.73
C PHE A 84 17.82 -8.03 11.67
N VAL A 85 18.49 -7.37 10.73
CA VAL A 85 19.95 -7.42 10.61
C VAL A 85 20.63 -6.86 11.86
N GLU A 86 20.17 -5.72 12.35
CA GLU A 86 20.71 -5.06 13.54
C GLU A 86 20.51 -5.91 14.80
N ARG A 87 19.30 -6.48 15.00
CA ARG A 87 18.95 -7.26 16.19
C ARG A 87 19.77 -8.54 16.34
N PHE A 88 20.12 -9.18 15.23
CA PHE A 88 20.81 -10.48 15.21
C PHE A 88 22.25 -10.40 14.69
N GLU A 89 22.77 -9.19 14.48
CA GLU A 89 24.10 -8.94 13.89
C GLU A 89 24.34 -9.78 12.63
N ALA A 90 23.29 -9.91 11.81
CA ALA A 90 23.30 -10.86 10.71
C ALA A 90 24.11 -10.34 9.53
N GLN A 91 24.89 -11.21 8.89
CA GLN A 91 25.53 -10.90 7.62
C GLN A 91 24.54 -11.18 6.49
N VAL A 92 24.46 -10.26 5.52
CA VAL A 92 23.52 -10.38 4.39
C VAL A 92 24.23 -10.95 3.19
N ARG A 93 23.64 -12.00 2.61
CA ARG A 93 24.00 -12.53 1.30
C ARG A 93 22.84 -12.28 0.34
N ASP A 94 23.15 -11.52 -0.71
CA ASP A 94 22.25 -11.22 -1.82
C ASP A 94 22.73 -12.02 -3.04
N PRO A 95 22.05 -13.13 -3.41
CA PRO A 95 22.44 -13.92 -4.57
C PRO A 95 22.14 -13.23 -5.92
N GLN A 96 21.32 -12.17 -5.94
CA GLN A 96 20.97 -11.41 -7.14
C GLN A 96 22.01 -10.31 -7.43
N ALA A 97 22.74 -9.84 -6.42
CA ALA A 97 23.88 -8.97 -6.61
C ALA A 97 25.01 -9.74 -7.33
N GLN A 98 25.30 -9.37 -8.59
CA GLN A 98 26.29 -10.02 -9.46
C GLN A 98 27.71 -10.11 -8.83
N GLY A 99 27.95 -11.14 -8.01
CA GLY A 99 29.29 -11.51 -7.51
C GLY A 99 29.85 -10.69 -6.35
N ILE A 100 29.10 -9.75 -5.76
CA ILE A 100 29.54 -9.07 -4.53
C ILE A 100 29.08 -9.93 -3.35
N GLY A 101 30.02 -10.69 -2.79
CA GLY A 101 29.79 -11.63 -1.70
C GLY A 101 29.23 -11.02 -0.42
N VAL A 102 29.27 -11.81 0.66
CA VAL A 102 28.82 -11.43 2.01
C VAL A 102 29.20 -9.97 2.31
N SER A 103 28.21 -9.11 2.45
CA SER A 103 28.44 -7.68 2.65
C SER A 103 27.63 -7.15 3.82
N LEU A 104 28.10 -6.05 4.40
CA LEU A 104 27.33 -5.32 5.39
C LEU A 104 26.05 -4.81 4.73
N TYR A 105 24.94 -4.97 5.46
CA TYR A 105 23.66 -4.41 5.03
C TYR A 105 23.79 -2.90 4.81
N SER A 106 23.23 -2.42 3.72
CA SER A 106 22.91 -1.00 3.57
C SER A 106 21.55 -0.86 2.90
N ARG A 107 20.81 0.16 3.35
CA ARG A 107 19.54 0.57 2.76
C ARG A 107 19.64 0.78 1.26
N SER A 108 20.69 1.48 0.82
CA SER A 108 20.90 1.77 -0.60
C SER A 108 21.04 0.52 -1.45
N ARG A 109 21.80 -0.49 -0.98
CA ARG A 109 22.01 -1.75 -1.69
C ARG A 109 20.75 -2.59 -1.75
N PHE A 110 20.04 -2.70 -0.63
CA PHE A 110 18.76 -3.41 -0.57
C PHE A 110 17.77 -2.87 -1.60
N LEU A 111 17.57 -1.55 -1.60
CA LEU A 111 16.65 -0.89 -2.51
C LEU A 111 17.10 -1.01 -3.97
N SER A 112 18.39 -0.80 -4.26
CA SER A 112 18.91 -0.89 -5.63
C SER A 112 18.84 -2.31 -6.20
N SER A 113 19.20 -3.31 -5.39
CA SER A 113 19.19 -4.72 -5.82
C SER A 113 17.77 -5.21 -6.09
N TRP A 114 16.84 -4.91 -5.18
CA TRP A 114 15.43 -5.24 -5.39
C TRP A 114 14.85 -4.51 -6.62
N ASN A 115 15.10 -3.20 -6.75
CA ASN A 115 14.58 -2.42 -7.88
C ASN A 115 15.10 -2.95 -9.22
N MET A 116 16.39 -3.26 -9.32
CA MET A 116 17.00 -3.82 -10.53
C MET A 116 16.35 -5.15 -10.90
N GLY A 117 16.22 -6.09 -9.96
CA GLY A 117 15.59 -7.37 -10.25
C GLY A 117 14.09 -7.24 -10.58
N ASN A 118 13.41 -6.27 -9.97
CA ASN A 118 12.00 -5.99 -10.25
C ASN A 118 11.80 -5.35 -11.63
N GLU A 119 12.69 -4.44 -12.03
CA GLU A 119 12.73 -3.83 -13.37
C GLU A 119 12.97 -4.91 -14.43
N THR A 120 13.99 -5.76 -14.27
CA THR A 120 14.24 -6.90 -15.18
C THR A 120 13.03 -7.85 -15.29
N ALA A 121 12.30 -8.05 -14.18
CA ALA A 121 11.08 -8.84 -14.20
C ALA A 121 9.97 -8.17 -15.04
N TYR A 122 9.79 -6.85 -14.92
CA TYR A 122 8.83 -6.10 -15.73
C TYR A 122 9.23 -6.04 -17.20
N GLU A 123 10.51 -5.81 -17.51
CA GLU A 123 11.06 -5.84 -18.88
C GLU A 123 10.73 -7.18 -19.55
N SER A 124 11.05 -8.28 -18.88
CA SER A 124 10.78 -9.63 -19.39
C SER A 124 9.29 -9.83 -19.68
N LEU A 125 8.41 -9.30 -18.82
CA LEU A 125 6.96 -9.43 -18.97
C LEU A 125 6.38 -8.55 -20.10
N LEU A 126 6.86 -7.31 -20.20
CA LEU A 126 6.41 -6.34 -21.20
C LEU A 126 6.89 -6.71 -22.61
N HIS A 127 8.10 -7.26 -22.74
CA HIS A 127 8.63 -7.72 -24.03
C HIS A 127 8.08 -9.07 -24.50
N ALA A 128 7.62 -9.94 -23.59
CA ALA A 128 7.10 -11.26 -23.93
C ALA A 128 5.75 -11.24 -24.69
N ASP A 129 5.26 -10.07 -25.10
CA ASP A 129 3.97 -9.87 -25.77
C ASP A 129 2.81 -10.56 -25.05
N LEU A 130 2.94 -10.71 -23.71
CA LEU A 130 1.89 -11.16 -22.80
C LEU A 130 0.87 -10.02 -22.61
N ARG A 131 0.33 -9.52 -23.73
CA ARG A 131 -0.72 -8.48 -23.85
C ARG A 131 -1.99 -8.80 -23.05
N ALA A 132 -2.09 -10.00 -22.50
CA ALA A 132 -3.20 -10.42 -21.65
C ALA A 132 -3.15 -9.81 -20.25
N GLN A 133 -1.98 -9.44 -19.69
CA GLN A 133 -1.91 -8.88 -18.35
C GLN A 133 -1.93 -7.35 -18.40
N LYS A 134 -3.12 -6.77 -18.15
CA LYS A 134 -3.32 -5.33 -18.10
C LYS A 134 -2.78 -4.78 -16.78
N PHE A 135 -1.57 -4.24 -16.80
CA PHE A 135 -1.06 -3.42 -15.71
C PHE A 135 -1.68 -2.03 -15.74
N TYR A 136 -1.88 -1.47 -14.56
CA TYR A 136 -2.22 -0.07 -14.41
C TYR A 136 -0.98 0.71 -14.04
N ALA A 137 -0.73 1.80 -14.77
CA ALA A 137 0.36 2.73 -14.48
C ALA A 137 -0.17 3.94 -13.69
N ILE A 138 0.58 4.37 -12.69
CA ILE A 138 0.35 5.60 -11.92
C ILE A 138 1.69 6.30 -11.65
N PRO A 139 1.75 7.65 -11.58
CA PRO A 139 2.98 8.33 -11.21
C PRO A 139 3.53 7.84 -9.87
N GLN A 140 4.84 7.61 -9.81
CA GLN A 140 5.53 7.08 -8.64
C GLN A 140 5.23 7.92 -7.40
N GLY A 141 5.30 9.25 -7.53
CA GLY A 141 5.03 10.18 -6.43
C GLY A 141 3.60 10.08 -5.90
N ALA A 142 2.61 9.83 -6.76
CA ALA A 142 1.21 9.65 -6.32
C ALA A 142 1.05 8.33 -5.54
N LEU A 143 1.69 7.26 -6.02
CA LEU A 143 1.68 5.98 -5.32
C LEU A 143 2.36 6.06 -3.95
N GLU A 144 3.51 6.72 -3.85
CA GLU A 144 4.22 6.91 -2.58
C GLU A 144 3.41 7.72 -1.57
N ARG A 145 2.75 8.81 -2.00
CA ARG A 145 1.92 9.60 -1.09
C ARG A 145 0.73 8.80 -0.57
N ALA A 146 0.05 8.06 -1.44
CA ALA A 146 -1.05 7.18 -1.05
C ALA A 146 -0.58 6.07 -0.08
N TRP A 147 0.59 5.48 -0.35
CA TRP A 147 1.20 4.49 0.53
C TRP A 147 1.55 5.06 1.91
N ARG A 148 2.25 6.21 1.96
CA ARG A 148 2.62 6.85 3.23
C ARG A 148 1.39 7.20 4.05
N TRP A 149 0.33 7.72 3.42
CA TRP A 149 -0.94 7.97 4.08
C TRP A 149 -1.51 6.69 4.70
N ASN A 150 -1.62 5.62 3.93
CA ASN A 150 -2.14 4.35 4.45
C ASN A 150 -1.27 3.73 5.54
N LEU A 151 0.05 3.91 5.46
CA LEU A 151 0.99 3.43 6.46
C LEU A 151 0.79 4.14 7.81
N THR A 152 0.57 5.46 7.79
CA THR A 152 0.40 6.28 8.99
C THR A 152 -1.06 6.45 9.41
N ALA A 153 -2.04 6.00 8.62
CA ALA A 153 -3.46 6.19 8.90
C ALA A 153 -3.87 5.72 10.30
N PRO A 154 -3.43 4.54 10.81
CA PRO A 154 -3.75 4.13 12.18
C PRO A 154 -3.22 5.08 13.26
N ASP A 155 -2.04 5.68 13.03
CA ASP A 155 -1.47 6.66 13.95
C ASP A 155 -2.26 7.97 13.91
N ILE A 156 -2.71 8.38 12.72
CA ILE A 156 -3.57 9.56 12.53
C ILE A 156 -4.94 9.34 13.20
N GLU A 157 -5.52 8.14 13.10
CA GLU A 157 -6.78 7.78 13.79
C GLU A 157 -6.65 7.96 15.31
N GLY A 158 -5.49 7.66 15.90
CA GLY A 158 -5.23 7.87 17.32
C GLY A 158 -4.97 9.33 17.73
N LEU A 159 -4.80 10.25 16.77
CA LEU A 159 -4.52 11.67 17.00
C LEU A 159 -5.73 12.58 16.77
N VAL A 160 -6.65 12.17 15.90
CA VAL A 160 -7.87 12.94 15.60
C VAL A 160 -8.96 12.67 16.63
N GLU A 161 -9.94 13.58 16.71
CA GLU A 161 -11.11 13.40 17.57
C GLU A 161 -11.86 12.10 17.22
N ASP A 162 -12.40 11.41 18.24
CA ASP A 162 -13.04 10.08 18.12
C ASP A 162 -14.19 10.02 17.07
N GLU A 163 -14.72 11.16 16.67
CA GLU A 163 -15.83 11.29 15.72
C GLU A 163 -15.38 11.43 14.25
N ILE A 164 -14.09 11.67 13.98
CA ILE A 164 -13.55 11.90 12.63
C ILE A 164 -12.95 10.61 12.08
N ALA A 165 -13.52 10.08 11.00
CA ALA A 165 -12.96 8.92 10.31
C ALA A 165 -11.70 9.29 9.51
N VAL A 166 -10.69 8.42 9.50
CA VAL A 166 -9.49 8.55 8.66
C VAL A 166 -9.52 7.46 7.58
N PRO A 167 -9.91 7.78 6.34
CA PRO A 167 -10.13 6.79 5.32
C PRO A 167 -8.79 6.34 4.72
N ARG A 168 -8.69 5.06 4.37
CA ARG A 168 -7.59 4.56 3.54
C ARG A 168 -7.75 5.01 2.10
N ILE A 169 -6.64 5.22 1.42
CA ILE A 169 -6.57 5.45 -0.02
C ILE A 169 -6.51 4.10 -0.73
N LEU A 170 -7.42 3.92 -1.67
CA LEU A 170 -7.53 2.77 -2.55
C LEU A 170 -7.13 3.16 -3.96
N LEU A 171 -6.75 2.16 -4.76
CA LEU A 171 -6.57 2.30 -6.19
C LEU A 171 -7.79 1.73 -6.90
N ILE A 172 -8.42 2.54 -7.74
CA ILE A 172 -9.59 2.14 -8.53
C ILE A 172 -9.38 2.47 -10.00
N ALA A 173 -9.91 1.64 -10.89
CA ALA A 173 -10.04 1.95 -12.29
C ALA A 173 -11.45 2.51 -12.54
N VAL A 174 -11.53 3.77 -12.95
CA VAL A 174 -12.79 4.41 -13.39
C VAL A 174 -12.76 4.48 -14.91
N ASN A 175 -13.65 3.75 -15.57
CA ASN A 175 -13.70 3.62 -17.03
C ASN A 175 -12.34 3.23 -17.63
N GLY A 176 -11.61 2.35 -16.92
CA GLY A 176 -10.30 1.85 -17.33
C GLY A 176 -9.10 2.73 -16.98
N LEU A 177 -9.30 3.92 -16.38
CA LEU A 177 -8.23 4.80 -15.94
C LEU A 177 -7.98 4.65 -14.45
N LEU A 178 -6.72 4.40 -14.06
CA LEU A 178 -6.33 4.26 -12.66
C LEU A 178 -6.42 5.61 -11.94
N ARG A 179 -6.97 5.58 -10.72
CA ARG A 179 -7.16 6.73 -9.83
C ARG A 179 -6.89 6.33 -8.39
N THR A 180 -6.31 7.25 -7.63
CA THR A 180 -6.36 7.23 -6.17
C THR A 180 -7.77 7.62 -5.72
N ALA A 181 -8.30 6.90 -4.73
CA ALA A 181 -9.63 7.17 -4.22
C ALA A 181 -9.75 6.91 -2.73
N MET A 182 -10.69 7.58 -2.08
CA MET A 182 -11.17 7.22 -0.75
C MET A 182 -12.67 6.90 -0.80
N VAL A 183 -13.15 6.06 0.12
CA VAL A 183 -14.58 5.75 0.26
C VAL A 183 -15.18 6.67 1.31
N TRP A 184 -16.26 7.36 0.97
CA TRP A 184 -16.98 8.25 1.87
C TRP A 184 -18.42 7.75 2.10
N PRO A 185 -18.67 6.94 3.14
CA PRO A 185 -20.00 6.42 3.41
C PRO A 185 -20.89 7.51 3.99
N ASP A 186 -22.05 7.75 3.37
CA ASP A 186 -23.12 8.65 3.81
C ASP A 186 -22.69 10.03 4.34
N GLY A 187 -21.55 10.54 3.86
CA GLY A 187 -21.03 11.85 4.26
C GLY A 187 -20.70 11.99 5.74
N ILE A 188 -20.28 10.91 6.41
CA ILE A 188 -19.85 10.96 7.81
C ILE A 188 -18.69 11.95 8.01
N PRO A 189 -18.46 12.46 9.22
CA PRO A 189 -17.27 13.26 9.53
C PRO A 189 -16.00 12.49 9.15
N THR A 190 -15.11 13.12 8.40
CA THR A 190 -13.98 12.43 7.76
C THR A 190 -12.84 13.40 7.48
N LEU A 191 -11.62 12.95 7.70
CA LEU A 191 -10.41 13.61 7.24
C LEU A 191 -10.15 13.18 5.79
N ILE A 192 -10.52 14.01 4.82
CA ILE A 192 -10.47 13.65 3.40
C ILE A 192 -9.08 13.98 2.84
N PRO A 193 -8.27 12.99 2.43
CA PRO A 193 -6.97 13.23 1.82
C PRO A 193 -7.09 13.72 0.37
N GLU A 194 -6.02 14.36 -0.12
CA GLU A 194 -5.85 14.75 -1.51
C GLU A 194 -5.73 13.51 -2.43
N VAL A 195 -6.88 13.01 -2.86
CA VAL A 195 -7.06 11.92 -3.83
C VAL A 195 -7.67 12.41 -5.13
N ASP A 196 -7.54 11.66 -6.22
CA ASP A 196 -8.14 12.01 -7.52
C ASP A 196 -9.68 12.02 -7.46
N VAL A 197 -10.27 11.11 -6.69
CA VAL A 197 -11.73 10.97 -6.59
C VAL A 197 -12.18 10.48 -5.22
N VAL A 198 -13.26 11.05 -4.71
CA VAL A 198 -13.97 10.54 -3.53
C VAL A 198 -15.15 9.69 -4.01
N LEU A 199 -15.18 8.43 -3.59
CA LEU A 199 -16.26 7.49 -3.88
C LEU A 199 -17.30 7.61 -2.77
N GLY A 200 -18.34 8.42 -2.99
CA GLY A 200 -19.48 8.52 -2.08
C GLY A 200 -20.32 7.26 -2.16
N VAL A 201 -20.44 6.52 -1.06
CA VAL A 201 -21.31 5.35 -0.94
C VAL A 201 -22.52 5.75 -0.13
N ARG A 202 -23.71 5.69 -0.73
CA ARG A 202 -24.94 6.17 -0.09
C ARG A 202 -25.85 4.99 0.23
N ASP A 203 -26.20 4.85 1.50
CA ASP A 203 -27.27 3.97 1.95
C ASP A 203 -28.42 4.84 2.49
N GLU A 204 -28.15 5.61 3.54
CA GLU A 204 -29.13 6.54 4.09
C GLU A 204 -29.37 7.76 3.20
N LEU A 205 -28.36 8.19 2.45
CA LEU A 205 -28.46 9.32 1.52
C LEU A 205 -28.86 8.90 0.10
N ALA A 206 -29.16 7.62 -0.11
CA ALA A 206 -29.50 7.10 -1.42
C ALA A 206 -30.80 7.70 -1.99
N PRO A 207 -30.90 7.86 -3.32
CA PRO A 207 -32.12 8.35 -3.95
C PRO A 207 -33.28 7.35 -3.76
N LEU A 208 -34.51 7.89 -3.74
CA LEU A 208 -35.73 7.08 -3.76
C LEU A 208 -35.99 6.55 -5.17
N ILE A 209 -36.35 5.28 -5.27
CA ILE A 209 -36.88 4.68 -6.51
C ILE A 209 -38.41 4.84 -6.58
N ALA A 210 -39.01 4.51 -7.73
CA ALA A 210 -40.44 4.70 -7.99
C ALA A 210 -41.38 4.08 -6.94
N ASP A 211 -40.94 3.00 -6.27
CA ASP A 211 -41.70 2.32 -5.20
C ASP A 211 -41.52 2.95 -3.80
N GLY A 212 -40.89 4.13 -3.71
CA GLY A 212 -40.65 4.85 -2.45
C GLY A 212 -39.58 4.23 -1.54
N LYS A 213 -38.83 3.22 -2.01
CA LYS A 213 -37.70 2.63 -1.28
C LYS A 213 -36.39 3.35 -1.63
N LYS A 214 -35.45 3.40 -0.68
CA LYS A 214 -34.07 3.80 -0.97
C LYS A 214 -33.33 2.64 -1.64
N ARG A 215 -32.51 2.94 -2.65
CA ARG A 215 -31.65 1.95 -3.30
C ARG A 215 -30.19 2.35 -3.09
N PRO A 216 -29.41 1.62 -2.27
CA PRO A 216 -28.01 1.93 -2.05
C PRO A 216 -27.26 2.07 -3.37
N ASP A 217 -26.45 3.11 -3.46
CA ASP A 217 -25.73 3.44 -4.67
C ASP A 217 -24.37 4.10 -4.39
N ARG A 218 -23.72 4.50 -5.48
CA ARG A 218 -22.41 5.14 -5.44
C ARG A 218 -22.37 6.34 -6.36
N CYS A 219 -21.62 7.37 -5.97
CA CYS A 219 -21.34 8.56 -6.77
C CYS A 219 -19.84 8.83 -6.76
N LEU A 220 -19.34 9.42 -7.85
CA LEU A 220 -17.95 9.87 -7.96
C LEU A 220 -17.90 11.37 -7.78
N ILE A 221 -17.03 11.83 -6.89
CA ILE A 221 -16.88 13.24 -6.53
C ILE A 221 -15.43 13.63 -6.80
N LYS A 222 -15.23 14.61 -7.67
CA LYS A 222 -13.90 15.21 -7.88
C LYS A 222 -13.58 16.16 -6.74
N GLN A 223 -12.30 16.31 -6.41
CA GLN A 223 -11.85 17.31 -5.42
C GLN A 223 -12.37 18.71 -5.73
N SER A 224 -12.37 19.11 -7.00
CA SER A 224 -12.88 20.42 -7.43
C SER A 224 -14.36 20.66 -7.08
N GLN A 225 -15.17 19.60 -6.96
CA GLN A 225 -16.57 19.74 -6.54
C GLN A 225 -16.71 19.92 -5.03
N LEU A 226 -15.69 19.53 -4.26
CA LEU A 226 -15.65 19.74 -2.81
C LEU A 226 -15.17 21.14 -2.45
N ASP A 227 -14.41 21.81 -3.33
CA ASP A 227 -13.86 23.14 -3.06
C ASP A 227 -14.93 24.22 -2.84
N ASP A 228 -16.12 24.06 -3.44
CA ASP A 228 -17.27 24.96 -3.23
C ASP A 228 -18.03 24.71 -1.91
N LEU A 229 -17.73 23.60 -1.23
CA LEU A 229 -18.52 23.07 -0.12
C LEU A 229 -17.74 22.95 1.19
N LEU A 230 -16.45 22.65 1.08
CA LEU A 230 -15.57 22.35 2.18
C LEU A 230 -14.41 23.34 2.22
N PRO A 231 -13.76 23.49 3.38
CA PRO A 231 -12.48 24.17 3.45
C PRO A 231 -11.49 23.61 2.41
N PRO A 232 -10.53 24.45 1.97
CA PRO A 232 -9.50 24.01 1.05
C PRO A 232 -8.67 22.88 1.66
N LEU A 233 -7.91 22.19 0.81
CA LEU A 233 -6.91 21.24 1.26
C LEU A 233 -5.79 21.98 2.00
N GLU A 234 -5.51 21.56 3.23
CA GLU A 234 -4.51 22.14 4.12
C GLU A 234 -3.34 21.18 4.33
N ASP A 235 -2.14 21.74 4.48
CA ASP A 235 -0.97 21.00 4.92
C ASP A 235 -0.93 20.98 6.46
N MET A 236 -1.43 19.89 7.03
CA MET A 236 -1.46 19.67 8.48
C MET A 236 -0.27 18.83 8.97
N GLY A 237 0.82 18.73 8.18
CA GLY A 237 1.99 17.91 8.52
C GLY A 237 1.84 16.42 8.23
N PHE A 238 0.78 16.02 7.53
CA PHE A 238 0.59 14.65 7.05
C PHE A 238 1.29 14.42 5.70
N SER A 239 1.33 13.16 5.25
CA SER A 239 1.92 12.77 3.97
C SER A 239 1.16 13.29 2.72
N LEU A 240 -0.08 13.75 2.93
CA LEU A 240 -0.95 14.38 1.95
C LEU A 240 -1.62 15.60 2.58
N ARG A 241 -1.95 16.58 1.74
CA ARG A 241 -2.89 17.63 2.16
C ARG A 241 -4.25 17.00 2.43
N VAL A 242 -4.96 17.54 3.39
CA VAL A 242 -6.25 17.01 3.83
C VAL A 242 -7.25 18.15 4.03
N ARG A 243 -8.54 17.82 3.98
CA ARG A 243 -9.60 18.71 4.47
C ARG A 243 -10.35 17.98 5.60
N SER A 244 -10.59 18.69 6.70
CA SER A 244 -11.36 18.14 7.81
C SER A 244 -12.84 18.43 7.62
N VAL A 245 -13.67 17.39 7.71
CA VAL A 245 -15.13 17.51 7.74
C VAL A 245 -15.59 17.17 9.16
N GLY A 246 -15.91 18.19 9.95
CA GLY A 246 -16.41 18.04 11.32
C GLY A 246 -17.92 17.89 11.43
N CYS A 247 -18.40 17.71 12.66
CA CYS A 247 -19.82 17.67 13.02
C CYS A 247 -20.47 19.08 13.00
N GLY A 248 -21.75 19.19 12.62
CA GLY A 248 -22.53 20.43 12.71
C GLY A 248 -23.18 20.92 11.41
N GLU A 249 -23.41 22.24 11.26
CA GLU A 249 -24.01 22.85 10.04
C GLU A 249 -23.36 22.42 8.70
N PRO A 250 -22.02 22.26 8.61
CA PRO A 250 -21.38 21.72 7.40
C PRO A 250 -21.93 20.35 6.97
N GLN A 251 -22.39 19.53 7.92
CA GLN A 251 -22.92 18.19 7.65
C GLN A 251 -24.27 18.23 6.93
N ALA A 252 -25.18 19.13 7.30
CA ALA A 252 -26.48 19.23 6.62
C ALA A 252 -26.33 19.70 5.16
N ARG A 253 -25.43 20.67 4.93
CA ARG A 253 -25.07 21.12 3.57
C ARG A 253 -24.40 19.99 2.79
N MET A 254 -23.52 19.22 3.42
CA MET A 254 -22.86 18.07 2.81
C MET A 254 -23.86 16.98 2.43
N GLN A 255 -24.76 16.59 3.32
CA GLN A 255 -25.79 15.59 3.03
C GLN A 255 -26.69 16.05 1.87
N LYS A 256 -27.05 17.34 1.82
CA LYS A 256 -27.82 17.90 0.69
C LYS A 256 -27.04 17.79 -0.62
N PHE A 257 -25.74 18.13 -0.60
CA PHE A 257 -24.88 17.96 -1.76
C PHE A 257 -24.83 16.50 -2.20
N LEU A 258 -24.53 15.57 -1.28
CA LEU A 258 -24.45 14.14 -1.58
C LEU A 258 -25.77 13.61 -2.14
N ARG A 259 -26.92 14.01 -1.60
CA ARG A 259 -28.24 13.64 -2.17
C ARG A 259 -28.47 14.21 -3.57
N SER A 260 -27.91 15.37 -3.90
CA SER A 260 -28.06 16.01 -5.21
C SER A 260 -27.23 15.36 -6.33
N LEU A 261 -26.22 14.55 -5.97
CA LEU A 261 -25.36 13.89 -6.93
C LEU A 261 -26.11 12.77 -7.65
N ALA A 262 -25.90 12.68 -8.96
CA ALA A 262 -26.36 11.54 -9.74
C ALA A 262 -25.61 10.26 -9.33
N SER A 263 -26.31 9.13 -9.36
CA SER A 263 -25.67 7.81 -9.27
C SER A 263 -24.66 7.66 -10.39
N SER A 264 -23.46 7.17 -10.09
CA SER A 264 -22.45 6.90 -11.10
C SER A 264 -22.85 5.68 -11.94
N SER A 265 -22.84 5.85 -13.26
CA SER A 265 -22.94 4.76 -14.24
C SER A 265 -21.57 4.25 -14.68
N ASP A 266 -20.49 4.80 -14.12
CA ASP A 266 -19.12 4.48 -14.49
C ASP A 266 -18.76 3.04 -14.09
N SER A 267 -17.90 2.43 -14.92
CA SER A 267 -17.27 1.16 -14.58
C SER A 267 -16.18 1.40 -13.55
N ILE A 268 -16.49 1.13 -12.28
CA ILE A 268 -15.58 1.27 -11.15
C ILE A 268 -15.12 -0.13 -10.69
N VAL A 269 -13.83 -0.39 -10.83
CA VAL A 269 -13.19 -1.65 -10.42
C VAL A 269 -12.08 -1.36 -9.43
N ARG A 270 -12.04 -2.06 -8.29
CA ARG A 270 -10.92 -1.97 -7.35
C ARG A 270 -9.69 -2.65 -7.96
N VAL A 271 -8.55 -1.96 -7.94
CA VAL A 271 -7.29 -2.48 -8.47
C VAL A 271 -6.42 -2.93 -7.31
N ALA A 272 -6.04 -4.21 -7.32
CA ALA A 272 -5.07 -4.73 -6.37
C ALA A 272 -3.69 -4.13 -6.65
N LEU A 273 -2.92 -3.86 -5.58
CA LEU A 273 -1.61 -3.26 -5.69
C LEU A 273 -0.62 -4.10 -6.53
N ASP A 274 -0.80 -5.42 -6.52
CA ASP A 274 -0.04 -6.37 -7.34
C ASP A 274 -0.22 -6.19 -8.86
N ASN A 275 -1.23 -5.42 -9.30
CA ASN A 275 -1.50 -5.10 -10.70
C ASN A 275 -1.07 -3.67 -11.08
N VAL A 276 -0.29 -3.00 -10.22
CA VAL A 276 0.10 -1.60 -10.37
C VAL A 276 1.61 -1.48 -10.54
N VAL A 277 2.01 -0.66 -11.50
CA VAL A 277 3.40 -0.33 -11.82
C VAL A 277 3.56 1.20 -11.86
N SER A 278 4.76 1.71 -11.58
CA SER A 278 5.00 3.15 -11.72
C SER A 278 5.03 3.52 -13.21
N HIS A 279 4.43 4.65 -13.55
CA HIS A 279 4.41 5.17 -14.92
C HIS A 279 5.82 5.39 -15.46
N GLU A 280 6.70 5.91 -14.63
CA GLU A 280 8.10 6.18 -14.91
C GLU A 280 8.88 4.90 -15.25
N MET A 281 8.55 3.77 -14.63
CA MET A 281 9.14 2.47 -14.97
C MET A 281 8.64 1.98 -16.32
N VAL A 282 7.33 2.09 -16.59
CA VAL A 282 6.77 1.70 -17.89
C VAL A 282 7.39 2.53 -19.02
N CYS A 283 7.51 3.85 -18.84
CA CYS A 283 8.15 4.74 -19.82
C CYS A 283 9.60 4.32 -20.09
N ARG A 284 10.43 4.15 -19.05
CA ARG A 284 11.84 3.73 -19.23
C ARG A 284 11.97 2.43 -20.02
N ILE A 285 11.17 1.42 -19.67
CA ILE A 285 11.21 0.10 -20.33
C ILE A 285 10.77 0.19 -21.80
N LEU A 286 9.68 0.91 -22.09
CA LEU A 286 9.14 1.00 -23.45
C LEU A 286 9.96 1.94 -24.35
N GLU A 287 10.59 2.96 -23.77
CA GLU A 287 11.38 3.96 -24.50
C GLU A 287 12.87 3.56 -24.65
N GLY A 288 13.32 2.50 -23.95
CA GLY A 288 14.68 1.96 -24.07
C GLY A 288 15.76 2.88 -23.47
N LEU A 289 15.42 3.62 -22.41
CA LEU A 289 16.32 4.52 -21.66
C LEU A 289 16.88 3.85 -20.41
#